data_AF-A0A7J4KFK6-F1
#
_entry.id   AF-A0A7J4KFK6-F1
#
_cell.length_a   1.000
_cell.length_b   1.000
_cell.length_c   1.000
_cell.angle_alpha   90.00
_cell.angle_beta   90.00
_cell.angle_gamma   90.00
#
_symmetry.space_group_name_H-M   'P 1'
#
loop_
_entity.id
_entity.type
_entity.pdbx_description
1 polymer ?
#
loop_
_entity_poly.entity_id
_entity_poly.type
_entity_poly.pdbx_seq_one_letter_code
_entity_poly.pdbx_strand_id
1 'polypeptide(L)'
;MSLEQLVEAYGLEWDCFAEELEELDREAFDALMHRAKQHAAAGSKIENPNLFESVVMSILVEHQRELSSLQEQLDPVKKKTCPRCSSTHRIEEFFKGETVEEGVGILCSHCQEALCFVNKKN
;
A
#
# COMPACT_ATOMS: atom_id res chain seq x y z
N MET A 1 -32.64 -5.58 -11.67
CA MET A 1 -32.28 -4.65 -10.58
C MET A 1 -30.76 -4.53 -10.61
N SER A 2 -30.22 -3.36 -10.94
CA SER A 2 -28.76 -3.17 -11.10
C SER A 2 -28.10 -3.00 -9.73
N LEU A 3 -26.79 -3.30 -9.62
CA LEU A 3 -26.04 -3.08 -8.37
C LEU A 3 -26.06 -1.60 -7.96
N GLU A 4 -26.14 -0.67 -8.92
CA GLU A 4 -26.27 0.78 -8.66
C GLU A 4 -27.57 1.11 -7.91
N GLN A 5 -28.71 0.62 -8.40
CA GLN A 5 -30.02 0.79 -7.74
C GLN A 5 -30.10 0.10 -6.37
N LEU A 6 -29.30 -0.96 -6.17
CA LEU A 6 -29.23 -1.71 -4.92
C LEU A 6 -28.30 -1.07 -3.88
N VAL A 7 -27.17 -0.51 -4.31
CA VAL A 7 -26.27 0.27 -3.45
C VAL A 7 -26.96 1.56 -3.00
N GLU A 8 -27.79 2.18 -3.84
CA GLU A 8 -28.62 3.30 -3.41
C GLU A 8 -29.69 2.88 -2.39
N ALA A 9 -30.31 1.71 -2.56
CA ALA A 9 -31.33 1.21 -1.64
C ALA A 9 -30.76 0.84 -0.25
N TYR A 10 -29.59 0.20 -0.19
CA TYR A 10 -28.88 -0.07 1.07
C TYR A 10 -28.09 1.13 1.60
N GLY A 11 -27.72 2.09 0.74
CA GLY A 11 -27.12 3.36 1.14
C GLY A 11 -27.97 4.07 2.18
N LEU A 12 -29.29 4.03 2.03
CA LEU A 12 -30.24 4.59 3.01
C LEU A 12 -30.16 3.92 4.40
N GLU A 13 -29.81 2.62 4.48
CA GLU A 13 -29.58 1.96 5.78
C GLU A 13 -28.22 2.34 6.38
N TRP A 14 -27.27 2.69 5.52
CA TRP A 14 -25.92 3.09 5.92
C TRP A 14 -25.80 4.62 6.12
N ASP A 15 -26.79 5.40 5.71
CA ASP A 15 -26.86 6.84 5.97
C ASP A 15 -26.91 7.10 7.48
N CYS A 16 -27.70 6.32 8.24
CA CYS A 16 -27.70 6.40 9.70
C CYS A 16 -26.35 6.02 10.31
N PHE A 17 -25.61 5.10 9.68
CA PHE A 17 -24.26 4.75 10.10
C PHE A 17 -23.27 5.90 9.82
N ALA A 18 -23.36 6.51 8.63
CA ALA A 18 -22.53 7.64 8.23
C ALA A 18 -22.81 8.90 9.06
N GLU A 19 -24.06 9.13 9.47
CA GLU A 19 -24.46 10.24 10.33
C GLU A 19 -23.83 10.19 11.72
N GLU A 20 -23.53 9.00 12.23
CA GLU A 20 -22.86 8.77 13.53
C GLU A 20 -21.33 8.88 13.44
N LEU A 21 -20.75 8.95 12.23
CA LEU A 21 -19.30 9.12 12.03
C LEU A 21 -18.88 10.58 12.25
N GLU A 22 -17.65 10.77 12.75
CA GLU A 22 -16.99 12.08 12.76
C GLU A 22 -16.77 12.59 11.32
N GLU A 23 -16.60 13.90 11.14
CA GLU A 23 -16.55 14.55 9.82
C GLU A 23 -15.53 13.91 8.87
N LEU A 24 -14.31 13.64 9.36
CA LEU A 24 -13.24 13.01 8.58
C LEU A 24 -13.58 11.56 8.19
N ASP A 25 -14.17 10.81 9.10
CA ASP A 25 -14.52 9.40 8.87
C ASP A 25 -15.70 9.28 7.88
N ARG A 26 -16.63 10.24 7.93
CA ARG A 26 -17.76 10.35 7.01
C ARG A 26 -17.30 10.64 5.58
N GLU A 27 -16.40 11.61 5.41
CA GLU A 27 -15.81 11.91 4.10
C GLU A 27 -15.09 10.68 3.51
N ALA A 28 -14.33 9.95 4.35
CA ALA A 28 -13.67 8.72 3.94
C ALA A 28 -14.68 7.63 3.54
N PHE A 29 -15.76 7.47 4.32
CA PHE A 29 -16.82 6.52 4.04
C PHE A 29 -17.54 6.82 2.71
N ASP A 30 -17.90 8.08 2.47
CA ASP A 30 -18.55 8.51 1.23
C ASP A 30 -17.67 8.25 0.00
N ALA A 31 -16.36 8.54 0.12
CA ALA A 31 -15.39 8.26 -0.93
C ALA A 31 -15.31 6.76 -1.24
N LEU A 32 -15.31 5.89 -0.22
CA LEU A 32 -15.31 4.45 -0.38
C LEU A 32 -16.57 3.93 -1.07
N MET A 33 -17.74 4.42 -0.65
CA MET A 33 -19.02 4.04 -1.26
C MET A 33 -19.12 4.48 -2.71
N HIS A 34 -18.63 5.68 -3.03
CA HIS A 34 -18.54 6.14 -4.42
C HIS A 34 -17.66 5.22 -5.28
N ARG A 35 -16.49 4.82 -4.78
CA ARG A 35 -15.61 3.89 -5.51
C ARG A 35 -16.23 2.48 -5.63
N ALA A 36 -16.92 1.99 -4.60
CA ALA A 36 -17.62 0.71 -4.66
C ALA A 36 -18.70 0.69 -5.76
N LYS A 37 -19.41 1.80 -5.98
CA LYS A 37 -20.36 1.96 -7.10
C LYS A 37 -19.67 1.84 -8.46
N GLN A 38 -18.43 2.28 -8.63
CA GLN A 38 -17.72 2.19 -9.91
C GLN A 38 -17.40 0.73 -10.30
N HIS A 39 -17.25 -0.17 -9.33
CA HIS A 39 -17.06 -1.61 -9.55
C HIS A 39 -18.36 -2.39 -9.75
N ALA A 40 -19.49 -1.69 -9.85
CA ALA A 40 -20.81 -2.30 -10.01
C ALA A 40 -20.96 -3.20 -11.24
N ALA A 41 -20.23 -2.89 -12.31
CA ALA A 41 -20.19 -3.69 -13.52
C ALA A 41 -19.42 -5.02 -13.37
N ALA A 42 -18.58 -5.16 -12.33
CA ALA A 42 -17.88 -6.41 -12.03
C ALA A 42 -18.77 -7.39 -11.24
N GLY A 43 -19.58 -6.87 -10.31
CA GLY A 43 -20.53 -7.66 -9.51
C GLY A 43 -21.68 -8.26 -10.35
N SER A 44 -22.09 -7.60 -11.44
CA SER A 44 -23.15 -8.08 -12.34
C SER A 44 -22.81 -9.37 -13.10
N LYS A 45 -21.55 -9.81 -13.06
CA LYS A 45 -21.08 -11.07 -13.66
C LYS A 45 -21.14 -12.26 -12.70
N ILE A 46 -21.47 -12.03 -11.43
CA ILE A 46 -21.56 -13.08 -10.42
C ILE A 46 -22.99 -13.65 -10.48
N GLU A 47 -23.11 -14.97 -10.65
CA GLU A 47 -24.41 -15.65 -10.82
C GLU A 47 -25.29 -15.62 -9.55
N ASN A 48 -24.68 -15.41 -8.38
CA ASN A 48 -25.37 -15.22 -7.10
C ASN A 48 -24.50 -14.34 -6.17
N PRO A 49 -24.47 -13.02 -6.39
CA PRO A 49 -23.66 -12.15 -5.55
C PRO A 49 -24.36 -11.98 -4.21
N ASN A 50 -23.73 -12.45 -3.14
CA ASN A 50 -23.94 -11.82 -1.85
C ASN A 50 -23.47 -10.36 -2.00
N LEU A 51 -24.42 -9.43 -1.92
CA LEU A 51 -24.20 -8.03 -2.26
C LEU A 51 -23.21 -7.36 -1.29
N PHE A 52 -23.25 -7.76 -0.02
CA PHE A 52 -22.25 -7.34 0.97
C PHE A 52 -20.84 -7.75 0.53
N GLU A 53 -20.68 -8.98 0.02
CA GLU A 53 -19.40 -9.44 -0.51
C GLU A 53 -18.97 -8.63 -1.74
N SER A 54 -19.89 -8.26 -2.63
CA SER A 54 -19.55 -7.42 -3.79
C SER A 54 -19.06 -6.02 -3.41
N VAL A 55 -19.73 -5.37 -2.45
CA VAL A 55 -19.33 -4.04 -1.95
C VAL A 55 -18.00 -4.13 -1.21
N VAL A 56 -17.87 -5.09 -0.29
CA VAL A 56 -16.62 -5.33 0.46
C VAL A 56 -15.47 -5.63 -0.50
N MET A 57 -15.67 -6.49 -1.49
CA MET A 57 -14.62 -6.81 -2.48
C MET A 57 -14.22 -5.59 -3.30
N SER A 58 -15.17 -4.74 -3.69
CA SER A 58 -14.88 -3.50 -4.42
C SER A 58 -14.04 -2.53 -3.57
N ILE A 59 -14.39 -2.39 -2.29
CA ILE A 59 -13.65 -1.59 -1.32
C ILE A 59 -12.23 -2.16 -1.13
N LEU A 60 -12.09 -3.49 -0.98
CA LEU A 60 -10.79 -4.15 -0.79
C LEU A 60 -9.89 -3.99 -2.02
N VAL A 61 -10.43 -4.10 -3.24
CA VAL A 61 -9.67 -3.90 -4.48
C VAL A 61 -9.12 -2.48 -4.56
N GLU A 62 -9.92 -1.47 -4.21
CA GLU A 62 -9.48 -0.07 -4.22
C GLU A 62 -8.40 0.19 -3.17
N HIS A 63 -8.56 -0.33 -1.95
CA HIS A 63 -7.52 -0.23 -0.93
C HIS A 63 -6.23 -0.95 -1.37
N GLN A 64 -6.32 -2.14 -1.96
CA GLN A 64 -5.16 -2.87 -2.43
C GLN A 64 -4.42 -2.10 -3.53
N ARG A 65 -5.16 -1.46 -4.45
CA ARG A 65 -4.59 -0.61 -5.49
C ARG A 65 -3.87 0.60 -4.91
N GLU A 66 -4.47 1.26 -3.93
CA GLU A 66 -3.88 2.42 -3.26
C GLU A 66 -2.61 2.04 -2.48
N LEU A 67 -2.64 0.93 -1.74
CA LEU A 67 -1.47 0.36 -1.07
C LEU A 67 -0.35 0.03 -2.05
N SER A 68 -0.66 -0.60 -3.19
CA SER A 68 0.34 -0.90 -4.23
C SER A 68 0.96 0.38 -4.81
N SER A 69 0.15 1.41 -5.10
CA SER A 69 0.65 2.71 -5.57
C SER A 69 1.57 3.39 -4.55
N LEU A 70 1.19 3.38 -3.26
CA LEU A 70 2.03 3.92 -2.19
C LEU A 70 3.34 3.14 -2.04
N GLN A 71 3.30 1.81 -2.16
CA GLN A 71 4.51 0.97 -2.13
C GLN A 71 5.45 1.27 -3.31
N GLU A 72 4.91 1.48 -4.51
CA GLU A 72 5.71 1.88 -5.69
C GLU A 72 6.38 3.23 -5.49
N GLN A 73 5.69 4.21 -4.88
CA GLN A 73 6.27 5.52 -4.57
C GLN A 73 7.38 5.45 -3.51
N LEU A 74 7.32 4.46 -2.61
CA LEU A 74 8.36 4.22 -1.61
C LEU A 74 9.56 3.42 -2.14
N ASP A 75 9.41 2.64 -3.23
CA ASP A 75 10.51 1.85 -3.82
C ASP A 75 11.74 2.68 -4.27
N PRO A 76 11.61 3.86 -4.91
CA PRO A 76 12.77 4.69 -5.25
C PRO A 76 13.47 5.28 -4.02
N VAL A 77 12.73 5.55 -2.94
CA VAL A 77 13.30 6.02 -1.66
C VAL A 77 14.15 4.93 -0.99
N LYS A 78 13.89 3.65 -1.30
CA LYS A 78 14.59 2.49 -0.75
C LYS A 78 15.82 2.06 -1.52
N LYS A 79 16.34 2.85 -2.47
CA LYS A 79 17.53 2.50 -3.26
C LYS A 79 18.65 3.51 -3.06
N LYS A 80 19.89 3.03 -2.93
CA LYS A 80 21.10 3.84 -2.75
C LYS A 80 22.22 3.29 -3.62
N THR A 81 23.07 4.16 -4.14
CA THR A 81 24.24 3.76 -4.93
C THR A 81 25.44 3.55 -4.01
N CYS A 82 26.07 2.39 -4.09
CA CYS A 82 27.30 2.15 -3.35
C CYS A 82 28.48 2.82 -4.08
N PRO A 83 29.28 3.68 -3.43
CA PRO A 83 30.40 4.36 -4.08
C PRO A 83 31.56 3.42 -4.44
N ARG A 84 31.63 2.21 -3.86
CA ARG A 84 32.74 1.27 -4.09
C ARG A 84 32.52 0.38 -5.31
N CYS A 85 31.33 -0.20 -5.47
CA CYS A 85 30.99 -1.06 -6.62
C CYS A 85 30.16 -0.33 -7.69
N SER A 86 29.76 0.92 -7.43
CA SER A 86 28.98 1.77 -8.34
C SER A 86 27.61 1.23 -8.74
N SER A 87 27.16 0.13 -8.13
CA SER A 87 25.82 -0.44 -8.34
C SER A 87 24.79 0.14 -7.38
N THR A 88 23.57 0.27 -7.89
CA THR A 88 22.40 0.68 -7.10
C THR A 88 21.82 -0.55 -6.40
N HIS A 89 21.70 -0.44 -5.09
CA HIS A 89 21.25 -1.50 -4.19
C HIS A 89 20.05 -1.04 -3.38
N ARG A 90 19.26 -1.99 -2.86
CA ARG A 90 18.25 -1.64 -1.86
C ARG A 90 18.93 -1.18 -0.58
N ILE A 91 18.36 -0.23 0.13
CA ILE A 91 18.87 0.30 1.41
C ILE A 91 19.07 -0.83 2.44
N GLU A 92 18.24 -1.86 2.39
CA GLU A 92 18.36 -3.06 3.23
C GLU A 92 19.63 -3.88 2.95
N GLU A 93 20.21 -3.76 1.75
CA GLU A 93 21.46 -4.43 1.35
C GLU A 93 22.71 -3.64 1.79
N PHE A 94 22.54 -2.44 2.37
CA PHE A 94 23.63 -1.67 2.97
C PHE A 94 23.88 -2.08 4.41
N PHE A 95 25.14 -2.00 4.82
CA PHE A 95 25.56 -2.38 6.16
C PHE A 95 24.86 -1.51 7.22
N LYS A 96 24.16 -2.13 8.17
CA LYS A 96 23.54 -1.44 9.32
C LYS A 96 24.51 -1.47 10.50
N GLY A 97 25.15 -0.33 10.77
CA GLY A 97 26.06 -0.17 11.90
C GLY A 97 25.39 0.55 13.06
N GLU A 98 25.74 0.18 14.29
CA GLU A 98 25.21 0.78 15.53
C GLU A 98 25.59 2.27 15.72
N THR A 99 26.50 2.80 14.90
CA THR A 99 27.12 4.13 15.08
C THR A 99 26.55 5.23 14.16
N VAL A 100 25.45 5.01 13.46
CA VAL A 100 24.87 6.00 12.53
C VAL A 100 23.44 6.31 12.94
N GLU A 101 23.11 7.58 13.16
CA GLU A 101 21.79 8.03 13.63
C GLU A 101 20.63 7.67 12.66
N GLU A 102 20.93 7.42 11.37
CA GLU A 102 19.97 6.89 10.38
C GLU A 102 20.14 5.39 10.06
N GLY A 103 21.02 4.69 10.78
CA GLY A 103 21.11 3.23 10.78
C GLY A 103 21.61 2.54 9.49
N VAL A 104 22.00 3.28 8.44
CA VAL A 104 22.40 2.71 7.14
C VAL A 104 23.76 3.24 6.67
N GLY A 105 24.72 2.35 6.51
CA GLY A 105 26.08 2.64 6.06
C GLY A 105 26.18 3.14 4.61
N ILE A 106 27.36 3.65 4.24
CA ILE A 106 27.64 4.15 2.89
C ILE A 106 27.98 3.03 1.89
N LEU A 107 28.38 1.85 2.36
CA LEU A 107 28.74 0.71 1.52
C LEU A 107 27.67 -0.39 1.55
N CYS A 108 27.50 -1.08 0.42
CA CYS A 108 26.72 -2.32 0.40
C CYS A 108 27.40 -3.38 1.27
N SER A 109 26.63 -4.34 1.77
CA SER A 109 27.12 -5.37 2.70
C SER A 109 28.31 -6.13 2.14
N HIS A 110 28.30 -6.48 0.85
CA HIS A 110 29.44 -7.11 0.17
C HIS A 110 30.70 -6.24 0.15
N CYS A 111 30.55 -4.96 -0.18
CA CYS A 111 31.67 -4.03 -0.19
C CYS A 111 32.20 -3.75 1.21
N GLN A 112 31.35 -3.76 2.23
CA GLN A 112 31.76 -3.62 3.62
C GLN A 112 32.55 -4.84 4.10
N GLU A 113 32.02 -6.05 3.91
CA GLU A 113 32.68 -7.30 4.28
C GLU A 113 34.07 -7.43 3.65
N ALA A 114 34.18 -7.13 2.36
CA ALA A 114 35.46 -7.16 1.66
C ALA A 114 36.50 -6.18 2.23
N LEU A 115 36.11 -5.05 2.84
CA LEU A 115 37.05 -4.18 3.57
C LEU A 115 37.44 -4.79 4.92
N CYS A 116 36.49 -5.39 5.64
CA CYS A 116 36.78 -6.04 6.93
C CYS A 116 37.80 -7.19 6.78
N PHE A 117 37.79 -7.92 5.67
CA PHE A 117 38.80 -8.96 5.40
C PHE A 117 40.19 -8.41 5.10
N VAL A 118 40.29 -7.26 4.43
CA VAL A 118 41.59 -6.61 4.15
C VAL A 118 42.22 -6.08 5.43
N ASN A 119 41.42 -5.45 6.31
CA ASN A 119 41.92 -4.90 7.57
C ASN A 119 42.33 -5.96 8.61
N LYS A 120 41.89 -7.21 8.51
CA LYS A 120 42.31 -8.30 9.42
C LYS A 120 43.65 -8.96 9.04
N LYS A 121 44.22 -8.64 7.88
CA LYS A 121 45.49 -9.20 7.39
C LYS A 121 46.71 -8.27 7.57
N ASN A 122 46.49 -7.08 8.15
CA ASN A 122 47.53 -6.17 8.63
C ASN A 122 47.54 -6.18 10.17
#